data_AF-A0A8I1WKV4-F1
#
_entry.id   AF-A0A8I1WKV4-F1
#
_cell.length_a   1.000
_cell.length_b   1.000
_cell.length_c   1.000
_cell.angle_alpha   90.00
_cell.angle_beta   90.00
_cell.angle_gamma   90.00
#
_symmetry.space_group_name_H-M   'P 1'
#
loop_
_entity.id
_entity.type
_entity.pdbx_description
1 polymer ?
#
loop_
_entity_poly.entity_id
_entity_poly.type
_entity_poly.pdbx_seq_one_letter_code
_entity_poly.pdbx_strand_id
1 'polypeptide(L)'
;MKTIVDMNGIMMYGCFAIMGITLIFYIYFYGKPVWEKIHEVEEFSSLLTNYSQENIDNNFEELQDIFNNRGILSEIWKTYSKNLVVTTTTTGYKKIYSTDSSANYFNYANFTLDLNTKFWQNLAGIFTGLGILGTFAGLTAGLSNIDLSTNDVAELKKGIASLLGGMNTAFYTSLAGIILAIL
;
A
#
# COMPACT_ATOMS: atom_id res chain seq x y z
N MET A 1 8.42 -42.14 -12.08
CA MET A 1 8.15 -41.63 -10.71
C MET A 1 9.00 -40.40 -10.38
N LYS A 2 10.33 -40.45 -10.54
CA LYS A 2 11.25 -39.30 -10.41
C LYS A 2 10.84 -38.06 -11.23
N THR A 3 10.44 -38.26 -12.48
CA THR A 3 9.99 -37.20 -13.42
C THR A 3 8.69 -36.51 -13.03
N ILE A 4 7.80 -37.16 -12.27
CA ILE A 4 6.51 -36.57 -11.85
C ILE A 4 6.72 -35.68 -10.61
N VAL A 5 7.62 -36.09 -9.70
CA VAL A 5 7.97 -35.31 -8.51
C VAL A 5 8.74 -34.03 -8.88
N ASP A 6 9.67 -34.11 -9.84
CA ASP A 6 10.37 -32.92 -10.35
C ASP A 6 9.41 -31.94 -11.04
N MET A 7 8.41 -32.46 -11.76
CA MET A 7 7.40 -31.63 -12.45
C MET A 7 6.47 -30.91 -11.45
N ASN A 8 6.12 -31.56 -10.34
CA ASN A 8 5.35 -30.93 -9.25
C ASN A 8 6.14 -29.85 -8.51
N GLY A 9 7.44 -30.07 -8.30
CA GLY A 9 8.34 -29.06 -7.73
C GLY A 9 8.45 -27.82 -8.63
N ILE A 10 8.71 -28.01 -9.92
CA ILE A 10 8.78 -26.93 -10.91
C ILE A 10 7.46 -26.15 -10.97
N MET A 11 6.32 -26.85 -10.95
CA MET A 11 5.00 -26.21 -10.95
C MET A 11 4.75 -25.39 -9.67
N MET A 12 5.18 -25.90 -8.50
CA MET A 12 5.10 -25.18 -7.23
C MET A 12 5.93 -23.89 -7.25
N TYR A 13 7.20 -23.96 -7.64
CA TYR A 13 8.06 -22.77 -7.73
C TYR A 13 7.55 -21.76 -8.76
N GLY A 14 6.99 -22.24 -9.88
CA GLY A 14 6.34 -21.40 -10.88
C GLY A 14 5.15 -20.61 -10.31
N CYS A 15 4.28 -21.27 -9.54
CA CYS A 15 3.14 -20.60 -8.88
C CYS A 15 3.59 -19.52 -7.89
N PHE A 16 4.63 -19.78 -7.08
CA PHE A 16 5.18 -18.79 -6.15
C PHE A 16 5.79 -17.59 -6.87
N ALA A 17 6.52 -17.83 -7.97
CA ALA A 17 7.09 -16.75 -8.79
C ALA A 17 5.98 -15.87 -9.38
N ILE A 18 4.92 -16.48 -9.93
CA ILE A 18 3.78 -15.74 -10.49
C ILE A 18 3.08 -14.93 -9.40
N MET A 19 2.79 -15.52 -8.24
CA MET A 19 2.21 -14.79 -7.10
C MET A 19 3.07 -13.58 -6.69
N GLY A 20 4.39 -13.76 -6.57
CA GLY A 20 5.31 -12.68 -6.24
C GLY A 20 5.30 -11.55 -7.28
N ILE A 21 5.32 -11.89 -8.57
CA ILE A 21 5.25 -10.91 -9.67
C ILE A 21 3.92 -10.15 -9.63
N THR A 22 2.79 -10.86 -9.45
CA THR A 22 1.47 -10.20 -9.36
C THR A 22 1.38 -9.28 -8.14
N LEU A 23 1.96 -9.66 -7.01
CA LEU A 23 2.01 -8.83 -5.81
C LEU A 23 2.85 -7.57 -6.02
N ILE A 24 4.05 -7.70 -6.59
CA ILE A 24 4.91 -6.54 -6.90
C ILE A 24 4.22 -5.60 -7.90
N PHE A 25 3.59 -6.16 -8.94
CA PHE A 25 2.81 -5.37 -9.89
C PHE A 25 1.68 -4.61 -9.20
N TYR A 26 0.98 -5.25 -8.26
CA TYR A 26 -0.09 -4.61 -7.49
C TYR A 26 0.45 -3.50 -6.58
N ILE A 27 1.53 -3.74 -5.83
CA ILE A 27 2.16 -2.73 -4.99
C ILE A 27 2.62 -1.53 -5.83
N TYR A 28 3.22 -1.77 -6.99
CA TYR A 28 3.64 -0.71 -7.91
C TYR A 28 2.44 0.08 -8.45
N PHE A 29 1.42 -0.61 -8.96
CA PHE A 29 0.26 0.01 -9.59
C PHE A 29 -0.55 0.85 -8.60
N TYR A 30 -0.76 0.34 -7.37
CA TYR A 30 -1.48 1.08 -6.33
C TYR A 30 -0.58 2.07 -5.57
N GLY A 31 0.75 1.91 -5.60
CA GLY A 31 1.71 2.76 -4.88
C GLY A 31 2.00 4.07 -5.61
N LYS A 32 2.09 4.02 -6.94
CA LYS A 32 2.29 5.20 -7.79
C LYS A 32 1.29 6.34 -7.49
N PRO A 33 -0.04 6.14 -7.51
CA PRO A 33 -1.00 7.23 -7.27
C PRO A 33 -0.94 7.79 -5.84
N VAL A 34 -0.53 6.97 -4.85
CA VAL A 34 -0.32 7.44 -3.47
C VAL A 34 0.88 8.39 -3.42
N TRP A 35 1.99 8.02 -4.06
CA TRP A 35 3.19 8.85 -4.10
C TRP A 35 2.95 10.20 -4.81
N GLU A 36 2.22 10.18 -5.93
CA GLU A 36 1.84 11.40 -6.65
C GLU A 36 0.99 12.34 -5.80
N LYS A 37 -0.02 11.82 -5.08
CA LYS A 37 -0.88 12.63 -4.19
C LYS A 37 -0.10 13.18 -2.98
N ILE A 38 0.82 12.41 -2.39
CA ILE A 38 1.67 12.90 -1.29
C ILE A 38 2.51 14.09 -1.76
N HIS A 39 3.15 13.95 -2.91
CA HIS A 39 3.99 15.02 -3.46
C HIS A 39 3.18 16.28 -3.78
N GLU A 40 1.96 16.13 -4.31
CA GLU A 40 1.07 17.26 -4.57
C GLU A 40 0.70 18.00 -3.27
N VAL A 41 0.39 17.27 -2.19
CA VAL A 41 0.06 17.86 -0.88
C VAL A 41 1.28 18.53 -0.24
N GLU A 42 2.47 17.94 -0.33
CA GLU A 42 3.71 18.51 0.20
C GLU A 42 4.12 19.79 -0.53
N GLU A 43 4.11 19.76 -1.87
CA GLU A 43 4.38 20.95 -2.69
C GLU A 43 3.41 22.07 -2.31
N PHE A 44 2.13 21.74 -2.17
CA PHE A 44 1.12 22.71 -1.81
C PHE A 44 1.29 23.28 -0.40
N SER A 45 1.60 22.43 0.58
CA SER A 45 1.90 22.88 1.95
C SER A 45 3.08 23.85 1.97
N SER A 46 4.10 23.62 1.13
CA SER A 46 5.25 24.52 1.03
C SER A 46 4.91 25.84 0.35
N LEU A 47 4.02 25.83 -0.65
CA LEU A 47 3.52 27.06 -1.27
C LEU A 47 2.73 27.91 -0.26
N LEU A 48 1.86 27.27 0.53
CA LEU A 48 1.07 27.96 1.54
C LEU A 48 1.91 28.63 2.63
N THR A 49 3.10 28.10 2.95
CA THR A 49 4.00 28.76 3.93
C THR A 49 4.49 30.14 3.50
N ASN A 50 4.40 30.49 2.21
CA ASN A 50 4.75 31.82 1.71
C ASN A 50 3.62 32.86 1.90
N TYR A 51 2.43 32.44 2.31
CA TYR A 51 1.26 33.30 2.48
C TYR A 51 0.97 33.53 3.98
N SER A 52 0.80 34.78 4.38
CA SER A 52 0.43 35.19 5.74
C SER A 52 -0.99 35.76 5.78
N GLN A 53 -1.61 35.86 6.96
CA GLN A 53 -2.94 36.48 7.11
C GLN A 53 -3.02 37.91 6.56
N GLU A 54 -1.90 38.63 6.50
CA GLU A 54 -1.83 40.02 6.01
C GLU A 54 -1.80 40.11 4.48
N ASN A 55 -1.28 39.07 3.81
CA ASN A 55 -1.12 39.06 2.35
C ASN A 55 -2.17 38.19 1.64
N ILE A 56 -2.85 37.29 2.34
CA ILE A 56 -3.85 36.38 1.75
C ILE A 56 -5.01 37.15 1.08
N ASP A 57 -5.50 38.22 1.70
CA ASP A 57 -6.63 38.98 1.15
C ASP A 57 -6.28 39.64 -0.20
N ASN A 58 -5.02 40.05 -0.40
CA ASN A 58 -4.53 40.67 -1.63
C ASN A 58 -4.11 39.66 -2.70
N ASN A 59 -3.65 38.47 -2.29
CA ASN A 59 -3.20 37.39 -3.17
C ASN A 59 -4.23 36.27 -3.34
N PHE A 60 -5.48 36.49 -2.93
CA PHE A 60 -6.49 35.44 -2.93
C PHE A 60 -6.81 34.90 -4.33
N GLU A 61 -6.81 35.75 -5.36
CA GLU A 61 -7.07 35.33 -6.75
C GLU A 61 -5.95 34.41 -7.27
N GLU A 62 -4.69 34.75 -6.98
CA GLU A 62 -3.54 33.91 -7.30
C GLU A 62 -3.60 32.56 -6.58
N LEU A 63 -3.92 32.57 -5.28
CA LEU A 63 -4.13 31.36 -4.50
C LEU A 63 -5.25 30.50 -5.10
N GLN A 64 -6.39 31.11 -5.41
CA GLN A 64 -7.54 30.43 -6.00
C GLN A 64 -7.20 29.76 -7.33
N ASP A 65 -6.38 30.39 -8.17
CA ASP A 65 -5.90 29.81 -9.43
C ASP A 65 -4.97 28.61 -9.20
N ILE A 66 -4.08 28.68 -8.20
CA ILE A 66 -3.21 27.55 -7.84
C ILE A 66 -4.06 26.35 -7.39
N PHE A 67 -5.05 26.57 -6.52
CA PHE A 67 -5.93 25.51 -6.06
C PHE A 67 -6.80 24.93 -7.19
N ASN A 68 -7.35 25.78 -8.07
CA ASN A 68 -8.25 25.33 -9.14
C ASN A 68 -7.56 24.49 -10.22
N ASN A 69 -6.27 24.74 -10.46
CA ASN A 69 -5.52 24.12 -11.55
C ASN A 69 -4.74 22.86 -11.14
N ARG A 70 -4.75 22.48 -9.85
CA ARG A 70 -3.93 21.36 -9.33
C ARG A 70 -4.80 20.20 -8.83
N GLY A 71 -4.70 19.10 -9.59
CA GLY A 71 -5.08 17.72 -9.24
C GLY A 71 -6.16 17.56 -8.17
N ILE A 72 -5.79 16.88 -7.06
CA ILE A 72 -6.72 16.49 -6.00
C ILE A 72 -7.31 17.67 -5.23
N LEU A 73 -6.54 18.76 -5.15
CA LEU A 73 -6.92 19.96 -4.41
C LEU A 73 -8.01 20.75 -5.15
N SER A 74 -8.07 20.67 -6.48
CA SER A 74 -9.08 21.37 -7.29
C SER A 74 -10.50 21.02 -6.87
N GLU A 75 -10.79 19.74 -6.66
CA GLU A 75 -12.13 19.28 -6.30
C GLU A 75 -12.49 19.67 -4.86
N ILE A 76 -11.56 19.48 -3.93
CA ILE A 76 -11.74 19.85 -2.52
C ILE A 76 -11.93 21.37 -2.40
N TRP A 77 -11.10 22.15 -3.10
CA TRP A 77 -11.16 23.61 -3.11
C TRP A 77 -12.45 24.15 -3.74
N LYS A 78 -12.88 23.61 -4.88
CA LYS A 78 -14.17 23.99 -5.51
C LYS A 78 -15.35 23.80 -4.58
N THR A 79 -15.28 22.82 -3.68
CA THR A 79 -16.32 22.59 -2.69
C THR A 79 -16.19 23.54 -1.50
N TYR A 80 -14.99 23.69 -0.95
CA TYR A 80 -14.71 24.61 0.17
C TYR A 80 -15.01 26.07 -0.19
N SER A 81 -14.59 26.52 -1.37
CA SER A 81 -14.73 27.92 -1.84
C SER A 81 -16.19 28.41 -1.92
N LYS A 82 -17.18 27.51 -2.00
CA LYS A 82 -18.61 27.86 -1.97
C LYS A 82 -19.04 28.45 -0.62
N ASN A 83 -18.30 28.17 0.45
CA ASN A 83 -18.55 28.69 1.80
C ASN A 83 -17.79 29.99 2.09
N LEU A 84 -17.01 30.49 1.12
CA LEU A 84 -16.27 31.72 1.26
C LEU A 84 -17.18 32.92 1.00
N VAL A 85 -17.23 33.82 1.97
CA VAL A 85 -17.96 35.08 1.93
C VAL A 85 -16.96 36.21 1.83
N VAL A 86 -17.07 36.97 0.75
CA VAL A 86 -16.25 38.15 0.49
C VAL A 86 -17.01 39.37 0.99
N THR A 87 -16.44 40.08 1.96
CA THR A 87 -17.00 41.34 2.48
C THR A 87 -16.03 42.47 2.24
N THR A 88 -16.53 43.60 1.71
CA THR A 88 -15.74 44.83 1.59
C THR A 88 -15.93 45.67 2.84
N THR A 89 -14.83 45.99 3.51
CA THR A 89 -14.81 46.88 4.67
C THR A 89 -15.18 48.30 4.22
N THR A 90 -15.72 49.13 5.13
CA THR A 90 -16.03 50.56 4.88
C THR A 90 -14.83 51.38 4.39
N THR A 91 -13.61 50.89 4.59
CA THR A 91 -12.33 51.43 4.13
C THR A 91 -11.91 50.95 2.74
N GLY A 92 -12.72 50.12 2.07
CA GLY A 92 -12.46 49.59 0.72
C GLY A 92 -11.69 48.28 0.67
N TYR A 93 -11.19 47.77 1.80
CA TYR A 93 -10.44 46.51 1.85
C TYR A 93 -11.36 45.29 1.76
N LYS A 94 -11.05 44.39 0.83
CA LYS A 94 -11.72 43.09 0.64
C LYS A 94 -11.23 42.13 1.73
N LYS A 95 -12.14 41.55 2.49
CA LYS A 95 -11.86 40.56 3.52
C LYS A 95 -12.65 39.29 3.28
N ILE A 96 -12.00 38.15 3.41
CA ILE A 96 -12.58 36.84 3.08
C ILE A 96 -12.80 36.06 4.36
N TYR A 97 -14.01 35.55 4.54
CA TYR A 97 -14.40 34.72 5.67
C TYR A 97 -14.93 33.38 5.17
N SER A 98 -14.73 32.32 5.94
CA SER A 98 -15.42 31.04 5.69
C SER A 98 -16.58 30.90 6.66
N THR A 99 -17.74 30.46 6.16
CA THR A 99 -18.90 30.13 7.01
C THR A 99 -18.80 28.75 7.66
N ASP A 100 -17.84 27.93 7.22
CA ASP A 100 -17.60 26.58 7.71
C ASP A 100 -16.10 26.33 7.93
N SER A 101 -15.77 25.33 8.76
CA SER A 101 -14.39 24.97 9.05
C SER A 101 -13.71 24.33 7.85
N SER A 102 -12.49 24.78 7.51
CA SER A 102 -11.68 24.16 6.45
C SER A 102 -11.34 22.70 6.75
N ALA A 103 -11.27 22.31 8.03
CA ALA A 103 -11.01 20.93 8.44
C ALA A 103 -12.10 19.93 7.97
N ASN A 104 -13.31 20.41 7.70
CA ASN A 104 -14.39 19.58 7.16
C ASN A 104 -14.17 19.21 5.68
N TYR A 105 -13.29 19.93 4.98
CA TYR A 105 -13.01 19.74 3.55
C TYR A 105 -11.60 19.17 3.33
N PHE A 106 -10.59 19.74 3.97
CA PHE A 106 -9.19 19.30 3.87
C PHE A 106 -8.89 18.22 4.91
N ASN A 107 -9.44 17.03 4.72
CA ASN A 107 -9.25 15.89 5.61
C ASN A 107 -8.84 14.61 4.87
N TYR A 108 -8.34 13.64 5.62
CA TYR A 108 -7.88 12.36 5.10
C TYR A 108 -8.90 11.65 4.20
N ALA A 109 -10.19 11.70 4.54
CA ALA A 109 -11.22 11.03 3.75
C ALA A 109 -11.31 11.64 2.34
N ASN A 110 -11.35 12.97 2.23
CA ASN A 110 -11.42 13.65 0.94
C ASN A 110 -10.11 13.52 0.14
N PHE A 111 -8.94 13.49 0.81
CA PHE A 111 -7.65 13.25 0.14
C PHE A 111 -7.46 11.81 -0.36
N THR A 112 -8.26 10.85 0.13
CA THR A 112 -8.10 9.43 -0.20
C THR A 112 -9.29 8.81 -0.94
N LEU A 113 -10.27 9.61 -1.38
CA LEU A 113 -11.48 9.14 -2.09
C LEU A 113 -11.18 8.20 -3.27
N ASP A 114 -10.19 8.54 -4.10
CA ASP A 114 -9.82 7.72 -5.27
C ASP A 114 -8.76 6.66 -4.96
N LEU A 115 -8.27 6.61 -3.72
CA LEU A 115 -7.24 5.67 -3.32
C LEU A 115 -7.88 4.40 -2.76
N ASN A 116 -7.32 3.25 -3.12
CA ASN A 116 -7.70 1.99 -2.52
C ASN A 116 -7.08 1.85 -1.12
N THR A 117 -7.57 2.65 -0.17
CA THR A 117 -7.11 2.65 1.23
C THR A 117 -7.27 1.28 1.88
N LYS A 118 -8.31 0.52 1.49
CA LYS A 118 -8.53 -0.85 1.94
C LYS A 118 -7.39 -1.78 1.56
N PHE A 119 -6.83 -1.68 0.36
CA PHE A 119 -5.70 -2.51 -0.03
C PHE A 119 -4.51 -2.29 0.91
N TRP A 120 -4.15 -1.03 1.15
CA TRP A 120 -3.04 -0.66 2.02
C TRP A 120 -3.26 -1.09 3.48
N GLN A 121 -4.48 -0.94 3.99
CA GLN A 121 -4.84 -1.40 5.33
C GLN A 121 -4.78 -2.93 5.48
N ASN A 122 -5.02 -3.68 4.41
CA ASN A 122 -4.99 -5.14 4.42
C ASN A 122 -3.63 -5.74 4.01
N LEU A 123 -2.66 -4.91 3.63
CA LEU A 123 -1.37 -5.37 3.10
C LEU A 123 -0.60 -6.24 4.11
N ALA A 124 -0.62 -5.86 5.38
CA ALA A 124 -0.05 -6.66 6.48
C ALA A 124 -0.70 -8.06 6.57
N GLY A 125 -2.02 -8.14 6.37
CA GLY A 125 -2.75 -9.40 6.32
C GLY A 125 -2.33 -10.26 5.13
N ILE A 126 -2.08 -9.65 3.97
CA ILE A 126 -1.58 -10.34 2.77
C ILE A 126 -0.20 -10.95 3.05
N PHE A 127 0.73 -10.20 3.66
CA PHE A 127 2.06 -10.72 4.00
C PHE A 127 2.02 -11.86 5.03
N THR A 128 1.16 -11.75 6.04
CA THR A 128 0.93 -12.84 7.00
C THR A 128 0.38 -14.09 6.29
N GLY A 129 -0.61 -13.92 5.41
CA GLY A 129 -1.16 -15.00 4.61
C GLY A 129 -0.12 -15.66 3.68
N LEU A 130 0.75 -14.87 3.07
CA LEU A 130 1.86 -15.39 2.25
C LEU A 130 2.86 -16.20 3.07
N GLY A 131 3.15 -15.78 4.31
CA GLY A 131 3.98 -16.54 5.24
C GLY A 131 3.39 -17.93 5.55
N ILE A 132 2.09 -17.97 5.85
CA ILE A 132 1.33 -19.20 6.11
C ILE A 132 1.33 -20.12 4.86
N LEU A 133 1.09 -19.55 3.67
CA LEU A 133 1.14 -20.31 2.41
C LEU A 133 2.54 -20.90 2.16
N GLY A 134 3.60 -20.15 2.46
CA GLY A 134 4.98 -20.63 2.40
C GLY A 134 5.23 -21.82 3.33
N THR A 135 4.67 -21.80 4.54
CA THR A 135 4.74 -22.93 5.48
C THR A 135 4.07 -24.18 4.92
N PHE A 136 2.85 -24.05 4.40
CA PHE A 136 2.16 -25.19 3.79
C PHE A 136 2.92 -25.76 2.60
N ALA A 137 3.50 -24.92 1.76
CA ALA A 137 4.31 -25.38 0.64
C ALA A 137 5.62 -26.05 1.09
N GLY A 138 6.33 -25.47 2.06
CA GLY A 138 7.58 -26.05 2.59
C GLY A 138 7.36 -27.43 3.21
N LEU A 139 6.28 -27.60 3.98
CA LEU A 139 5.89 -28.90 4.54
C LEU A 139 5.46 -29.89 3.46
N THR A 140 4.65 -29.45 2.48
CA THR A 140 4.20 -30.31 1.38
C THR A 140 5.39 -30.79 0.54
N ALA A 141 6.35 -29.91 0.25
CA ALA A 141 7.58 -30.27 -0.44
C ALA A 141 8.46 -31.23 0.37
N GLY A 142 8.61 -30.99 1.68
CA GLY A 142 9.39 -31.85 2.58
C GLY A 142 8.85 -33.28 2.68
N LEU A 143 7.53 -33.43 2.64
CA LEU A 143 6.81 -34.71 2.69
C LEU A 143 6.75 -35.45 1.35
N SER A 144 6.92 -34.76 0.23
CA SER A 144 6.69 -35.30 -1.13
C SER A 144 7.53 -36.52 -1.52
N ASN A 145 8.67 -36.73 -0.85
CA ASN A 145 9.65 -37.79 -1.15
C ASN A 145 9.80 -38.83 -0.03
N ILE A 146 8.90 -38.84 0.95
CA ILE A 146 8.97 -39.80 2.06
C ILE A 146 8.18 -41.06 1.69
N ASP A 147 8.90 -42.15 1.49
CA ASP A 147 8.31 -43.48 1.50
C ASP A 147 8.43 -44.05 2.92
N LEU A 148 7.29 -44.24 3.59
CA LEU A 148 7.22 -44.83 4.93
C LEU A 148 6.98 -46.35 4.90
N SER A 149 6.82 -46.94 3.71
CA SER A 149 6.54 -48.37 3.52
C SER A 149 7.80 -49.22 3.33
N THR A 150 8.95 -48.57 3.18
CA THR A 150 10.26 -49.18 3.02
C THR A 150 10.84 -49.64 4.36
N ASN A 151 11.44 -50.84 4.37
CA ASN A 151 12.17 -51.38 5.51
C ASN A 151 13.65 -50.91 5.53
N ASP A 152 14.06 -50.09 4.56
CA ASP A 152 15.42 -49.56 4.47
C ASP A 152 15.60 -48.32 5.36
N VAL A 153 16.41 -48.48 6.41
CA VAL A 153 16.77 -47.41 7.34
C VAL A 153 17.45 -46.24 6.63
N ALA A 154 18.20 -46.47 5.55
CA ALA A 154 18.86 -45.41 4.80
C ALA A 154 17.85 -44.53 4.03
N GLU A 155 16.82 -45.14 3.46
CA GLU A 155 15.75 -44.45 2.75
C GLU A 155 14.88 -43.63 3.72
N LEU A 156 14.56 -44.20 4.89
CA LEU A 156 13.86 -43.50 5.97
C LEU A 156 14.64 -42.27 6.46
N LYS A 157 15.96 -42.40 6.69
CA LYS A 157 16.83 -41.28 7.10
C LYS A 157 16.82 -40.16 6.05
N LYS A 158 16.80 -40.51 4.76
CA LYS A 158 16.73 -39.53 3.67
C LYS A 158 15.37 -38.81 3.64
N GLY A 159 14.28 -39.53 3.88
CA GLY A 159 12.95 -38.94 4.03
C GLY A 159 12.87 -37.95 5.18
N ILE A 160 13.42 -38.30 6.35
CA ILE A 160 13.50 -37.40 7.51
C ILE A 160 14.34 -36.16 7.20
N ALA A 161 15.49 -36.31 6.52
CA ALA A 161 16.31 -35.17 6.11
C ALA A 161 15.55 -34.23 5.15
N SER A 162 14.77 -34.79 4.22
CA SER A 162 13.88 -34.02 3.32
C SER A 162 12.81 -33.26 4.10
N LEU A 163 12.17 -33.90 5.09
CA LEU A 163 11.17 -33.27 5.95
C LEU A 163 11.77 -32.10 6.75
N LEU A 164 12.93 -32.32 7.36
CA LEU A 164 13.63 -31.28 8.13
C LEU A 164 14.04 -30.11 7.23
N GLY A 165 14.46 -30.38 5.98
CA GLY A 165 14.74 -29.36 4.98
C GLY A 165 13.51 -28.52 4.64
N GLY A 166 12.38 -29.17 4.33
CA GLY A 166 11.11 -28.50 4.04
C GLY A 166 10.56 -27.70 5.22
N MET A 167 10.70 -28.23 6.44
CA MET A 167 10.32 -27.55 7.68
C MET A 167 11.19 -26.31 7.94
N ASN A 168 12.50 -26.37 7.65
CA ASN A 168 13.38 -25.22 7.76
C ASN A 168 12.95 -24.09 6.82
N THR A 169 12.65 -24.41 5.55
CA THR A 169 12.10 -23.43 4.60
C THR A 169 10.77 -22.85 5.08
N ALA A 170 9.86 -23.70 5.56
CA ALA A 170 8.56 -23.30 6.10
C ALA A 170 8.67 -22.32 7.28
N PHE A 171 9.70 -22.46 8.12
CA PHE A 171 9.97 -21.56 9.24
C PHE A 171 10.42 -20.18 8.75
N TYR A 172 11.40 -20.12 7.85
CA TYR A 172 11.91 -18.86 7.31
C TYR A 172 10.85 -18.08 6.53
N THR A 173 10.00 -18.76 5.76
CA THR A 173 8.90 -18.09 5.03
C THR A 173 7.87 -17.49 5.97
N SER A 174 7.53 -18.19 7.06
CA SER A 174 6.62 -17.66 8.08
C SER A 174 7.23 -16.44 8.78
N LEU A 175 8.51 -16.51 9.14
CA LEU A 175 9.20 -15.41 9.81
C LEU A 175 9.25 -14.17 8.90
N ALA A 176 9.60 -14.36 7.62
CA ALA A 176 9.59 -13.28 6.64
C ALA A 176 8.19 -12.66 6.49
N GLY A 177 7.14 -13.48 6.39
CA GLY A 177 5.76 -12.98 6.27
C GLY A 177 5.31 -12.15 7.47
N ILE A 178 5.68 -12.56 8.69
CA ILE A 178 5.36 -11.81 9.92
C ILE A 178 6.17 -10.51 10.00
N ILE A 179 7.47 -10.54 9.70
CA ILE A 179 8.32 -9.34 9.71
C ILE A 179 7.78 -8.31 8.70
N LEU A 180 7.46 -8.75 7.47
CA LEU A 180 6.88 -7.88 6.45
C LEU A 180 5.47 -7.37 6.79
N ALA A 181 4.73 -8.06 7.64
CA ALA A 181 3.43 -7.60 8.10
C ALA A 181 3.51 -6.52 9.20
N ILE A 182 4.63 -6.48 9.94
CA ILE A 182 4.86 -5.53 11.03
C ILE A 182 5.56 -4.26 10.54
N LEU A 183 6.45 -4.39 9.56
CA LEU A 183 7.15 -3.27 8.91
C LEU A 183 6.20 -2.46 8.01
#